data_AF-A0A6B2GJT8-F1
#
_entry.id   AF-A0A6B2GJT8-F1
#
_cell.length_a   1.000
_cell.length_b   1.000
_cell.length_c   1.000
_cell.angle_alpha   90.00
_cell.angle_beta   90.00
_cell.angle_gamma   90.00
#
_symmetry.space_group_name_H-M   'P 1'
#
loop_
_entity.id
_entity.type
_entity.pdbx_description
1 polymer ?
#
loop_
_entity_poly.entity_id
_entity_poly.type
_entity_poly.pdbx_seq_one_letter_code
_entity_poly.pdbx_strand_id
1 'polypeptide(L)'
;MKSIRLIALFFVVILSLNACSYFTLKKERDNPILAKVYQETLYFNDIQTIIPKSLSKEDSLVFLNNYVNNWARQRLLLYKAKQNLNEQKLAFDKQVEQYKEDLFINKYKEAVIKQYLDTVVTQSDIEEFYKKNQDNFKLNETLVQIKYIQFSNNVLNPNEFIRLFKSHSKKDLNKLDDLHLQLKSASLNDSLWIRYSDAIDKIPFLKNENPALVLKKMNI
;
A
#
# COMPACT_ATOMS: atom_id res chain seq x y z
N MET A 1 47.52 -34.48 61.24
CA MET A 1 46.08 -34.19 61.46
C MET A 1 45.56 -32.96 60.72
N LYS A 2 46.30 -31.85 60.59
CA LYS A 2 45.82 -30.66 59.86
C LYS A 2 45.69 -30.88 58.33
N SER A 3 46.62 -31.62 57.74
CA SER A 3 46.60 -31.98 56.31
C SER A 3 45.39 -32.84 55.92
N ILE A 4 45.03 -33.84 56.73
CA ILE A 4 43.86 -34.71 56.49
C ILE A 4 42.55 -33.93 56.56
N ARG A 5 42.43 -32.96 57.48
CA ARG A 5 41.27 -32.06 57.55
C ARG A 5 41.15 -31.16 56.33
N LEU A 6 42.28 -30.69 55.79
CA LEU A 6 42.30 -29.87 54.57
C LEU A 6 41.84 -30.67 53.33
N ILE A 7 42.29 -31.93 53.22
CA ILE A 7 41.91 -32.83 52.12
C ILE A 7 40.43 -33.21 52.20
N ALA A 8 39.91 -33.49 53.41
CA ALA A 8 38.49 -33.75 53.60
C ALA A 8 37.62 -32.52 53.25
N LEU A 9 38.09 -31.30 53.59
CA LEU A 9 37.40 -30.06 53.25
C LEU A 9 37.36 -29.85 51.72
N PHE A 10 38.47 -30.15 51.04
CA PHE A 10 38.58 -30.05 49.58
C PHE A 10 37.67 -31.06 48.87
N PHE A 11 37.54 -32.28 49.41
CA PHE A 11 36.65 -33.32 48.87
C PHE A 11 35.17 -32.96 49.03
N VAL A 12 34.79 -32.33 50.14
CA VAL A 12 33.42 -31.82 50.36
C VAL A 12 33.07 -30.67 49.41
N VAL A 13 34.04 -29.78 49.13
CA VAL A 13 33.85 -28.69 48.15
C VAL A 13 33.71 -29.23 46.72
N ILE A 14 34.46 -30.28 46.35
CA ILE A 14 34.31 -30.92 45.04
C ILE A 14 32.95 -31.64 44.92
N LEU A 15 32.47 -32.30 45.99
CA LEU A 15 31.14 -32.92 45.98
C LEU A 15 30.02 -31.88 45.87
N SER A 16 30.15 -30.71 46.53
CA SER A 16 29.12 -29.66 46.48
C SER A 16 29.06 -28.95 45.12
N LEU A 17 30.18 -28.86 44.39
CA LEU A 17 30.22 -28.30 43.04
C LEU A 17 29.52 -29.20 41.99
N ASN A 18 29.48 -30.52 42.21
CA ASN A 18 28.80 -31.46 41.29
C ASN A 18 27.30 -31.63 41.56
N ALA A 19 26.84 -31.32 42.78
CA ALA A 19 25.42 -31.37 43.15
C ALA A 19 24.56 -30.30 42.43
N CYS A 20 25.19 -29.25 41.89
CA CYS A 20 24.49 -28.14 41.26
C CYS A 20 23.94 -28.46 39.85
N SER A 21 24.37 -29.57 39.23
CA SER A 21 23.82 -30.01 37.93
C SER A 21 22.52 -30.82 38.05
N TYR A 22 22.22 -31.37 39.23
CA TYR A 22 20.99 -32.15 39.44
C TYR A 22 19.77 -31.26 39.73
N PHE A 23 20.00 -30.01 40.17
CA PHE A 23 18.91 -29.09 40.54
C PHE A 23 18.32 -28.32 39.34
N THR A 24 18.96 -28.37 38.17
CA THR A 24 18.45 -27.74 36.93
C THR A 24 17.37 -28.56 36.22
N LEU A 25 17.15 -29.82 36.59
CA LEU A 25 16.08 -30.67 36.03
C LEU A 25 14.67 -30.36 36.57
N LYS A 26 14.54 -29.49 37.57
CA LYS A 26 13.24 -29.22 38.21
C LYS A 26 12.51 -27.98 37.69
N LYS A 27 13.11 -27.22 36.77
CA LYS A 27 12.52 -25.97 36.23
C LYS A 27 11.62 -26.20 35.00
N GLU A 28 11.54 -27.41 34.46
CA GLU A 28 10.64 -27.75 33.35
C GLU A 28 9.18 -27.97 33.77
N ARG A 29 8.86 -27.98 35.07
CA ARG A 29 7.50 -28.30 35.56
C ARG A 29 6.46 -27.18 35.37
N ASP A 30 6.86 -25.97 35.01
CA ASP A 30 5.95 -24.83 34.88
C ASP A 30 5.48 -24.53 33.44
N ASN A 31 5.82 -25.38 32.47
CA ASN A 31 5.30 -25.22 31.11
C ASN A 31 4.40 -26.42 30.73
N PRO A 32 3.09 -26.37 31.03
CA PRO A 32 2.22 -27.50 30.78
C PRO A 32 2.12 -27.80 29.28
N ILE A 33 2.19 -29.10 28.95
CA ILE A 33 2.05 -29.57 27.58
C ILE A 33 0.57 -29.58 27.21
N LEU A 34 0.23 -28.95 26.08
CA LEU A 34 -1.13 -28.91 25.56
C LEU A 34 -1.40 -29.96 24.49
N ALA A 35 -0.41 -30.22 23.63
CA ALA A 35 -0.51 -31.23 22.59
C ALA A 35 0.88 -31.71 22.15
N LYS A 36 0.93 -32.90 21.56
CA LYS A 36 2.14 -33.46 20.96
C LYS A 36 1.80 -34.13 19.64
N VAL A 37 2.54 -33.80 18.59
CA VAL A 37 2.43 -34.41 17.26
C VAL A 37 3.82 -34.89 16.85
N TYR A 38 4.01 -36.21 16.83
CA TYR A 38 5.32 -36.85 16.63
C TYR A 38 6.39 -36.32 17.60
N GLN A 39 7.40 -35.62 17.09
CA GLN A 39 8.51 -35.03 17.86
C GLN A 39 8.24 -33.58 18.29
N GLU A 40 7.18 -32.94 17.78
CA GLU A 40 6.85 -31.56 18.11
C GLU A 40 5.87 -31.51 19.28
N THR A 41 6.14 -30.64 20.25
CA THR A 41 5.32 -30.44 21.46
C THR A 41 4.86 -28.99 21.51
N LEU A 42 3.56 -28.79 21.75
CA LEU A 42 2.96 -27.49 21.96
C LEU A 42 2.80 -27.25 23.46
N TYR A 43 3.37 -26.17 23.96
CA TYR A 43 3.30 -25.83 25.36
C TYR A 43 2.36 -24.66 25.61
N PHE A 44 1.81 -24.58 26.83
CA PHE A 44 0.86 -23.53 27.21
C PHE A 44 1.47 -22.12 27.14
N ASN A 45 2.74 -21.97 27.53
CA ASN A 45 3.40 -20.66 27.51
C ASN A 45 3.56 -20.09 26.09
N ASP A 46 3.63 -20.95 25.06
CA ASP A 46 3.72 -20.54 23.65
C ASP A 46 2.42 -19.88 23.16
N ILE A 47 1.30 -20.15 23.82
CA ILE A 47 -0.03 -19.68 23.43
C ILE A 47 -0.48 -18.49 24.28
N GLN A 48 0.08 -18.32 25.49
CA GLN A 48 -0.34 -17.26 26.42
C GLN A 48 -0.26 -15.85 25.82
N THR A 49 0.68 -15.59 24.92
CA THR A 49 0.83 -14.30 24.22
C THR A 49 -0.15 -14.10 23.07
N ILE A 50 -0.85 -15.16 22.64
CA ILE A 50 -1.73 -15.18 21.46
C ILE A 50 -3.21 -15.11 21.89
N ILE A 51 -3.54 -15.51 23.11
CA ILE A 51 -4.91 -15.46 23.63
C ILE A 51 -5.33 -13.99 23.83
N PRO A 52 -6.41 -13.52 23.17
CA PRO A 52 -6.90 -12.16 23.37
C PRO A 52 -7.38 -11.96 24.81
N LYS A 53 -6.93 -10.87 25.45
CA LYS A 53 -7.25 -10.56 26.86
C LYS A 53 -8.73 -10.21 27.11
N SER A 54 -9.50 -9.94 26.06
CA SER A 54 -10.91 -9.52 26.13
C SER A 54 -11.92 -10.67 26.12
N LEU A 55 -11.47 -11.93 26.05
CA LEU A 55 -12.38 -13.08 25.97
C LEU A 55 -12.92 -13.48 27.33
N SER A 56 -14.17 -13.96 27.35
CA SER A 56 -14.74 -14.65 28.52
C SER A 56 -13.99 -15.96 28.78
N LYS A 57 -14.22 -16.57 29.95
CA LYS A 57 -13.59 -17.85 30.29
C LYS A 57 -14.00 -18.95 29.32
N GLU A 58 -15.28 -19.01 28.98
CA GLU A 58 -15.87 -19.99 28.06
C GLU A 58 -15.32 -19.80 26.64
N ASP A 59 -15.28 -18.56 26.16
CA ASP A 59 -14.75 -18.24 24.82
C ASP A 59 -13.24 -18.51 24.72
N SER A 60 -12.50 -18.26 25.81
CA SER A 60 -11.06 -18.57 25.88
C SER A 60 -10.79 -20.07 25.74
N LEU A 61 -11.65 -20.93 26.31
CA LEU A 61 -11.53 -22.38 26.18
C LEU A 61 -11.82 -22.85 24.75
N VAL A 62 -12.84 -22.29 24.11
CA VAL A 62 -13.16 -22.58 22.70
C VAL A 62 -12.02 -22.13 21.79
N PHE A 63 -11.50 -20.92 22.00
CA PHE A 63 -10.34 -20.40 21.26
C PHE A 63 -9.13 -21.32 21.41
N LEU A 64 -8.78 -21.71 22.64
CA LEU A 64 -7.65 -22.57 22.92
C LEU A 64 -7.79 -23.93 22.23
N ASN A 65 -8.96 -24.56 22.33
CA ASN A 65 -9.21 -25.85 21.69
C ASN A 65 -9.10 -25.75 20.16
N ASN A 66 -9.66 -24.69 19.56
CA ASN A 66 -9.55 -24.46 18.12
C ASN A 66 -8.11 -24.23 17.68
N TYR A 67 -7.34 -23.44 18.44
CA TYR A 67 -5.93 -23.19 18.17
C TYR A 67 -5.12 -24.49 18.22
N VAL A 68 -5.25 -25.27 19.30
CA VAL A 68 -4.52 -26.54 19.47
C VAL A 68 -4.86 -27.52 18.34
N ASN A 69 -6.14 -27.65 17.97
CA ASN A 69 -6.56 -28.51 16.88
C ASN A 69 -6.02 -28.05 15.51
N ASN A 70 -6.02 -26.74 15.24
CA ASN A 70 -5.45 -26.18 14.02
C ASN A 70 -3.94 -26.41 13.95
N TRP A 71 -3.23 -26.15 15.05
CA TRP A 71 -1.80 -26.42 15.16
C TRP A 71 -1.50 -27.90 14.88
N ALA A 72 -2.22 -28.82 15.51
CA ALA A 72 -2.02 -30.25 15.33
C ALA A 72 -2.26 -30.68 13.87
N ARG A 73 -3.35 -30.21 13.24
CA ARG A 73 -3.62 -30.44 11.82
C ARG A 73 -2.49 -29.94 10.92
N GLN A 74 -2.01 -28.71 11.16
CA GLN A 74 -0.90 -28.15 10.38
C GLN A 74 0.38 -28.97 10.53
N ARG A 75 0.72 -29.44 11.75
CA ARG A 75 1.91 -30.29 11.97
C ARG A 75 1.79 -31.64 11.28
N LEU A 76 0.62 -32.27 11.32
CA LEU A 76 0.36 -33.52 10.60
C LEU A 76 0.51 -33.34 9.08
N LEU A 77 -0.09 -32.28 8.52
CA LEU A 77 0.03 -31.95 7.10
C LEU A 77 1.48 -31.67 6.70
N LEU A 78 2.20 -30.87 7.49
CA LEU A 78 3.61 -30.55 7.25
C LEU A 78 4.49 -31.79 7.27
N TYR A 79 4.26 -32.68 8.24
CA TYR A 79 4.96 -33.96 8.32
C TYR A 79 4.74 -34.80 7.05
N LYS A 80 3.47 -34.95 6.63
CA LYS A 80 3.14 -35.69 5.40
C LYS A 80 3.73 -35.04 4.15
N ALA A 81 3.71 -33.71 4.05
CA ALA A 81 4.31 -32.98 2.93
C ALA A 81 5.82 -33.26 2.83
N LYS A 82 6.55 -33.18 3.94
CA LYS A 82 8.00 -33.45 3.98
C LYS A 82 8.36 -34.88 3.56
N GLN A 83 7.52 -35.86 3.89
CA GLN A 83 7.74 -37.28 3.53
C GLN A 83 7.47 -37.58 2.05
N ASN A 84 6.59 -36.81 1.40
CA ASN A 84 6.10 -37.12 0.06
C ASN A 84 6.73 -36.27 -1.07
N LEU A 85 7.55 -35.27 -0.76
CA LEU A 85 8.12 -34.33 -1.74
C LEU A 85 9.40 -34.81 -2.47
N ASN A 86 9.59 -36.11 -2.68
CA ASN A 86 10.90 -36.69 -3.04
C ASN A 86 11.56 -36.13 -4.34
N GLU A 87 10.81 -35.87 -5.41
CA GLU A 87 11.38 -35.41 -6.69
C GLU A 87 11.48 -33.87 -6.83
N GLN A 88 10.68 -33.13 -6.05
CA GLN A 88 10.62 -31.65 -6.11
C GLN A 88 11.32 -30.97 -4.93
N LYS A 89 11.81 -31.74 -3.95
CA LYS A 89 12.43 -31.22 -2.72
C LYS A 89 13.58 -30.26 -2.99
N LEU A 90 14.47 -30.59 -3.92
CA LEU A 90 15.63 -29.74 -4.21
C LEU A 90 15.23 -28.37 -4.79
N ALA A 91 14.24 -28.34 -5.67
CA ALA A 91 13.73 -27.09 -6.24
C ALA A 91 12.99 -26.26 -5.18
N PHE A 92 12.19 -26.91 -4.33
CA PHE A 92 11.51 -26.28 -3.20
C PHE A 92 12.51 -25.71 -2.18
N ASP A 93 13.53 -26.48 -1.79
CA ASP A 93 14.56 -26.04 -0.85
C ASP A 93 15.33 -24.82 -1.39
N LYS A 94 15.61 -24.79 -2.70
CA LYS A 94 16.19 -23.62 -3.37
C LYS A 94 15.29 -22.39 -3.28
N GLN A 95 13.98 -22.55 -3.49
CA GLN A 95 13.02 -21.45 -3.37
C GLN A 95 12.93 -20.94 -1.93
N VAL A 96 12.97 -21.84 -0.93
CA VAL A 96 12.97 -21.48 0.49
C VAL A 96 14.22 -20.68 0.83
N GLU A 97 15.40 -21.08 0.34
CA GLU A 97 16.64 -20.34 0.61
C GLU A 97 16.64 -18.98 -0.08
N GLN A 98 16.19 -18.90 -1.33
CA GLN A 98 16.02 -17.60 -2.02
C GLN A 98 15.09 -16.67 -1.25
N TYR A 99 13.95 -17.17 -0.81
CA TYR A 99 13.00 -16.36 -0.03
C TYR A 99 13.62 -15.89 1.30
N LYS A 100 14.42 -16.73 1.95
CA LYS A 100 15.15 -16.38 3.17
C LYS A 100 16.20 -15.30 2.91
N GLU A 101 16.98 -15.42 1.85
CA GLU A 101 17.94 -14.39 1.40
C GLU A 101 17.22 -13.05 1.16
N ASP A 102 16.11 -13.07 0.42
CA ASP A 102 15.30 -11.88 0.14
C ASP A 102 14.78 -11.22 1.42
N LEU A 103 14.32 -12.01 2.40
CA LEU A 103 13.89 -11.50 3.69
C LEU A 103 15.04 -10.77 4.42
N PHE A 104 16.24 -11.33 4.44
CA PHE A 104 17.39 -10.69 5.06
C PHE A 104 17.80 -9.40 4.35
N ILE A 105 17.87 -9.43 3.01
CA ILE A 105 18.20 -8.26 2.20
C ILE A 105 17.19 -7.14 2.44
N ASN A 106 15.89 -7.46 2.46
CA ASN A 106 14.85 -6.46 2.67
C ASN A 106 14.90 -5.89 4.10
N LYS A 107 15.12 -6.72 5.13
CA LYS A 107 15.29 -6.25 6.50
C LYS A 107 16.50 -5.33 6.66
N TYR A 108 17.60 -5.66 5.99
CA TYR A 108 18.77 -4.78 5.96
C TYR A 108 18.47 -3.46 5.25
N LYS A 109 17.84 -3.47 4.07
CA LYS A 109 17.42 -2.26 3.35
C LYS A 109 16.52 -1.37 4.21
N GLU A 110 15.53 -1.95 4.89
CA GLU A 110 14.67 -1.22 5.83
C GLU A 110 15.48 -0.53 6.94
N ALA A 111 16.47 -1.23 7.52
CA ALA A 111 17.32 -0.68 8.57
C ALA A 111 18.20 0.47 8.05
N VAL A 112 18.80 0.31 6.86
CA VAL A 112 19.60 1.35 6.20
C VAL A 112 18.75 2.58 5.89
N ILE A 113 17.56 2.40 5.32
CA ILE A 113 16.64 3.51 5.03
C ILE A 113 16.33 4.28 6.32
N LYS A 114 15.98 3.57 7.41
CA LYS A 114 15.68 4.22 8.70
C LYS A 114 16.87 4.97 9.30
N GLN A 115 18.10 4.52 9.04
CA GLN A 115 19.30 5.14 9.59
C GLN A 115 19.75 6.37 8.80
N TYR A 116 19.62 6.35 7.47
CA TYR A 116 20.24 7.34 6.60
C TYR A 116 19.27 8.24 5.83
N LEU A 117 17.98 7.90 5.78
CA LEU A 117 16.99 8.74 5.09
C LEU A 117 16.51 9.85 6.03
N ASP A 118 16.96 11.08 5.78
CA ASP A 118 16.32 12.25 6.34
C ASP A 118 14.93 12.40 5.69
N THR A 119 13.88 12.37 6.52
CA THR A 119 12.49 12.51 6.06
C THR A 119 12.02 13.95 6.06
N VAL A 120 12.84 14.90 6.52
CA VAL A 120 12.49 16.33 6.54
C VAL A 120 12.67 16.89 5.13
N VAL A 121 11.55 17.12 4.45
CA VAL A 121 11.52 17.80 3.15
C VAL A 121 11.20 19.27 3.39
N THR A 122 12.10 20.17 2.99
CA THR A 122 11.89 21.62 3.13
C THR A 122 11.15 22.18 1.91
N GLN A 123 10.59 23.39 2.08
CA GLN A 123 9.98 24.11 0.96
C GLN A 123 10.97 24.39 -0.17
N SER A 124 12.24 24.63 0.16
CA SER A 124 13.32 24.85 -0.83
C SER A 124 13.56 23.59 -1.66
N ASP A 125 13.56 22.42 -1.04
CA ASP A 125 13.78 21.14 -1.73
C ASP A 125 12.63 20.87 -2.73
N ILE A 126 11.40 21.20 -2.35
CA ILE A 126 10.22 21.08 -3.23
C ILE A 126 10.36 22.02 -4.44
N GLU A 127 10.74 23.28 -4.20
CA GLU A 127 10.90 24.25 -5.27
C GLU A 127 12.05 23.91 -6.23
N GLU A 128 13.18 23.45 -5.70
CA GLU A 128 14.32 23.00 -6.50
C GLU A 128 13.94 21.77 -7.32
N PHE A 129 13.31 20.77 -6.70
CA PHE A 129 12.85 19.58 -7.40
C PHE A 129 11.84 19.93 -8.50
N TYR A 130 10.85 20.78 -8.21
CA TYR A 130 9.88 21.23 -9.20
C TYR A 130 10.57 21.94 -10.37
N LYS A 131 11.45 22.91 -10.09
CA LYS A 131 12.18 23.67 -11.13
C LYS A 131 13.08 22.76 -11.98
N LYS A 132 13.75 21.78 -11.38
CA LYS A 132 14.61 20.83 -12.08
C LYS A 132 13.83 19.82 -12.93
N ASN A 133 12.58 19.54 -12.56
CA ASN A 133 11.76 18.51 -13.18
C ASN A 133 10.48 19.08 -13.83
N GLN A 134 10.45 20.36 -14.23
CA GLN A 134 9.25 21.01 -14.78
C GLN A 134 8.63 20.25 -15.95
N ASP A 135 9.46 19.61 -16.77
CA ASP A 135 9.00 18.80 -17.90
C ASP A 135 8.13 17.61 -17.47
N ASN A 136 8.35 17.04 -16.28
CA ASN A 136 7.53 15.95 -15.75
C ASN A 136 6.13 16.42 -15.29
N PHE A 137 5.96 17.73 -15.10
CA PHE A 137 4.70 18.34 -14.66
C PHE A 137 3.94 19.01 -15.80
N LYS A 138 4.45 18.93 -17.05
CA LYS A 138 3.73 19.39 -18.22
C LYS A 138 2.56 18.44 -18.48
N LEU A 139 1.40 19.03 -18.72
CA LEU A 139 0.22 18.27 -19.10
C LEU A 139 0.46 17.64 -20.48
N ASN A 140 0.14 16.35 -20.63
CA ASN A 140 0.27 15.62 -21.89
C ASN A 140 -0.93 15.82 -22.83
N GLU A 141 -1.73 16.86 -22.58
CA GLU A 141 -2.93 17.16 -23.33
C GLU A 141 -3.01 18.65 -23.66
N THR A 142 -3.55 18.96 -24.82
CA THR A 142 -3.79 20.34 -25.24
C THR A 142 -5.05 20.86 -24.58
N LEU A 143 -4.92 21.97 -23.86
CA LEU A 143 -6.05 22.70 -23.29
C LEU A 143 -6.40 23.90 -24.17
N VAL A 144 -7.69 24.19 -24.25
CA VAL A 144 -8.22 25.33 -25.01
C VAL A 144 -9.23 26.11 -24.17
N GLN A 145 -9.26 27.43 -24.38
CA GLN A 145 -10.33 28.31 -23.92
C GLN A 145 -11.16 28.71 -25.13
N ILE A 146 -12.41 28.24 -25.18
CA ILE A 146 -13.29 28.50 -26.32
C ILE A 146 -14.68 28.94 -25.86
N LYS A 147 -15.24 29.87 -26.61
CA LYS A 147 -16.67 30.19 -26.58
C LYS A 147 -17.29 29.68 -27.86
N TYR A 148 -18.47 29.07 -27.76
CA TYR A 148 -19.21 28.63 -28.92
C TYR A 148 -20.71 28.66 -28.64
N ILE A 149 -21.47 28.78 -29.72
CA ILE A 149 -22.91 28.56 -29.75
C ILE A 149 -23.21 27.64 -30.91
N GLN A 150 -24.14 26.72 -30.70
CA GLN A 150 -24.64 25.79 -31.71
C GLN A 150 -26.15 25.93 -31.78
N PHE A 151 -26.67 26.21 -32.96
CA PHE A 151 -28.11 26.32 -33.21
C PHE A 151 -28.53 25.40 -34.37
N SER A 152 -29.82 25.12 -34.48
CA SER A 152 -30.38 24.35 -35.59
C SER A 152 -30.31 25.12 -36.91
N ASN A 153 -30.20 24.39 -38.03
CA ASN A 153 -30.30 25.01 -39.37
C ASN A 153 -31.65 25.73 -39.58
N ASN A 154 -32.69 25.35 -38.82
CA ASN A 154 -34.04 25.93 -38.90
C ASN A 154 -34.26 27.11 -37.92
N VAL A 155 -33.20 27.68 -37.34
CA VAL A 155 -33.35 28.81 -36.41
C VAL A 155 -33.92 30.04 -37.16
N LEU A 156 -34.91 30.71 -36.56
CA LEU A 156 -35.61 31.83 -37.20
C LEU A 156 -34.68 33.01 -37.51
N ASN A 157 -33.78 33.35 -36.59
CA ASN A 157 -32.91 34.55 -36.67
C ASN A 157 -31.43 34.24 -36.38
N PRO A 158 -30.71 33.50 -37.24
CA PRO A 158 -29.31 33.12 -36.99
C PRO A 158 -28.39 34.35 -36.84
N ASN A 159 -28.67 35.42 -37.59
CA ASN A 159 -27.89 36.66 -37.54
C ASN A 159 -27.99 37.37 -36.18
N GLU A 160 -29.12 37.24 -35.48
CA GLU A 160 -29.27 37.82 -34.15
C GLU A 160 -28.36 37.12 -33.15
N PHE A 161 -28.35 35.78 -33.15
CA PHE A 161 -27.44 34.99 -32.31
C PHE A 161 -25.97 35.33 -32.56
N ILE A 162 -25.55 35.42 -33.82
CA ILE A 162 -24.17 35.78 -34.18
C ILE A 162 -23.81 37.19 -33.69
N ARG A 163 -24.73 38.16 -33.84
CA ARG A 163 -24.53 39.54 -33.38
C ARG A 163 -24.39 39.60 -31.86
N LEU A 164 -25.27 38.92 -31.12
CA LEU A 164 -25.24 38.89 -29.66
C LEU A 164 -23.97 38.19 -29.15
N PHE A 165 -23.57 37.08 -29.77
CA PHE A 165 -22.36 36.33 -29.40
C PHE A 165 -21.06 37.11 -29.63
N LYS A 166 -21.00 37.95 -30.68
CA LYS A 166 -19.85 38.82 -30.96
C LYS A 166 -19.83 40.11 -30.14
N SER A 167 -20.91 40.42 -29.42
CA SER A 167 -20.99 41.65 -28.63
C SER A 167 -20.19 41.55 -27.34
N HIS A 168 -19.58 42.66 -26.94
CA HIS A 168 -18.93 42.83 -25.63
C HIS A 168 -19.86 43.48 -24.59
N SER A 169 -21.08 43.87 -25.00
CA SER A 169 -22.04 44.52 -24.10
C SER A 169 -22.69 43.51 -23.16
N LYS A 170 -22.67 43.80 -21.86
CA LYS A 170 -23.34 42.98 -20.84
C LYS A 170 -24.83 42.77 -21.15
N LYS A 171 -25.50 43.79 -21.74
CA LYS A 171 -26.91 43.70 -22.12
C LYS A 171 -27.15 42.68 -23.23
N ASP A 172 -26.27 42.63 -24.23
CA ASP A 172 -26.39 41.69 -25.35
C ASP A 172 -26.04 40.26 -24.91
N LEU A 173 -25.05 40.11 -24.03
CA LEU A 173 -24.70 38.82 -23.44
C LEU A 173 -25.81 38.27 -22.56
N ASN A 174 -26.45 39.10 -21.72
CA ASN A 174 -27.61 38.68 -20.95
C ASN A 174 -28.77 38.25 -21.86
N LYS A 175 -29.01 39.00 -22.95
CA LYS A 175 -30.04 38.62 -23.93
C LYS A 175 -29.70 37.29 -24.62
N LEU A 176 -28.43 37.01 -24.88
CA LEU A 176 -28.00 35.72 -25.41
C LEU A 176 -28.24 34.57 -24.42
N ASP A 177 -28.03 34.84 -23.13
CA ASP A 177 -28.28 33.89 -22.04
C ASP A 177 -29.79 33.61 -21.89
N ASP A 178 -30.65 34.63 -22.02
CA ASP A 178 -32.11 34.47 -22.05
C ASP A 178 -32.56 33.57 -23.23
N LEU A 179 -31.82 33.61 -24.33
CA LEU A 179 -32.09 32.81 -25.54
C LEU A 179 -31.37 31.45 -25.53
N HIS A 180 -30.68 31.08 -24.45
CA HIS A 180 -29.86 29.87 -24.36
C HIS A 180 -30.66 28.59 -24.65
N LEU A 181 -31.92 28.52 -24.23
CA LEU A 181 -32.80 27.37 -24.45
C LEU A 181 -33.12 27.10 -25.93
N GLN A 182 -32.89 28.07 -26.82
CA GLN A 182 -33.09 27.92 -28.26
C GLN A 182 -31.84 27.34 -28.96
N LEU A 183 -30.71 27.29 -28.25
CA LEU A 183 -29.46 26.70 -28.74
C LEU A 183 -29.47 25.20 -28.50
N LYS A 184 -28.87 24.44 -29.42
CA LYS A 184 -28.62 23.00 -29.24
C LYS A 184 -27.53 22.74 -28.21
N SER A 185 -26.52 23.62 -28.17
CA SER A 185 -25.39 23.54 -27.26
C SER A 185 -24.70 24.90 -27.23
N ALA A 186 -24.13 25.29 -26.09
CA ALA A 186 -23.36 26.52 -25.97
C ALA A 186 -22.36 26.48 -24.82
N SER A 187 -21.23 27.16 -25.00
CA SER A 187 -20.32 27.55 -23.92
C SER A 187 -20.03 29.03 -24.07
N LEU A 188 -20.52 29.84 -23.13
CA LEU A 188 -20.35 31.30 -23.14
C LEU A 188 -19.20 31.76 -22.22
N ASN A 189 -18.66 30.86 -21.38
CA ASN A 189 -17.55 31.14 -20.47
C ASN A 189 -16.20 30.96 -21.20
N ASP A 190 -15.41 32.03 -21.31
CA ASP A 190 -14.06 32.02 -21.88
C ASP A 190 -12.94 31.80 -20.86
N SER A 191 -13.25 31.74 -19.57
CA SER A 191 -12.25 31.57 -18.51
C SER A 191 -11.98 30.09 -18.19
N LEU A 192 -12.81 29.17 -18.68
CA LEU A 192 -12.69 27.74 -18.43
C LEU A 192 -11.73 27.08 -19.43
N TRP A 193 -10.67 26.47 -18.92
CA TRP A 193 -9.83 25.55 -19.72
C TRP A 193 -10.54 24.21 -19.86
N ILE A 194 -10.68 23.75 -21.10
CA ILE A 194 -11.19 22.42 -21.41
C ILE A 194 -10.17 21.67 -22.26
N ARG A 195 -10.22 20.34 -22.20
CA ARG A 195 -9.41 19.49 -23.07
C ARG A 195 -9.87 19.67 -24.51
N TYR A 196 -8.91 19.78 -25.43
CA TYR A 196 -9.24 19.90 -26.85
C TYR A 196 -10.00 18.66 -27.38
N SER A 197 -9.71 17.47 -26.84
CA SER A 197 -10.48 16.24 -27.12
C SER A 197 -11.97 16.42 -26.82
N ASP A 198 -12.30 16.94 -25.63
CA ASP A 198 -13.68 17.13 -25.19
C ASP A 198 -14.39 18.21 -26.02
N ALA A 199 -13.62 19.18 -26.52
CA ALA A 199 -14.10 20.21 -27.43
C ALA A 199 -14.48 19.63 -28.79
N ILE A 200 -13.65 18.74 -29.36
CA ILE A 200 -13.92 18.08 -30.66
C ILE A 200 -15.18 17.23 -30.60
N ASP A 201 -15.40 16.50 -29.51
CA ASP A 201 -16.59 15.66 -29.35
C ASP A 201 -17.89 16.47 -29.33
N LYS A 202 -17.86 17.64 -28.71
CA LYS A 202 -19.02 18.55 -28.64
C LYS A 202 -19.19 19.40 -29.90
N ILE A 203 -18.11 19.64 -30.64
CA ILE A 203 -18.05 20.58 -31.75
C ILE A 203 -17.49 19.88 -32.99
N PRO A 204 -18.34 19.20 -33.79
CA PRO A 204 -17.90 18.34 -34.87
C PRO A 204 -17.02 19.02 -35.94
N PHE A 205 -17.14 20.34 -36.14
CA PHE A 205 -16.31 21.06 -37.11
C PHE A 205 -14.83 21.15 -36.68
N LEU A 206 -14.52 21.06 -35.39
CA LEU A 206 -13.13 21.06 -34.90
C LEU A 206 -12.38 19.78 -35.26
N LYS A 207 -13.08 18.70 -35.65
CA LYS A 207 -12.48 17.40 -35.93
C LYS A 207 -11.56 17.39 -37.15
N ASN A 208 -11.86 18.23 -38.15
CA ASN A 208 -11.16 18.26 -39.43
C ASN A 208 -10.27 19.51 -39.59
N GLU A 209 -10.20 20.34 -38.57
CA GLU A 209 -9.50 21.62 -38.61
C GLU A 209 -8.22 21.56 -37.78
N ASN A 210 -7.18 22.28 -38.21
CA ASN A 210 -5.97 22.40 -37.40
C ASN A 210 -6.26 23.32 -36.20
N PRO A 211 -6.05 22.88 -34.94
CA PRO A 211 -6.28 23.72 -33.77
C PRO A 211 -5.54 25.07 -33.83
N ALA A 212 -4.36 25.13 -34.46
CA ALA A 212 -3.61 26.37 -34.63
C ALA A 212 -4.27 27.40 -35.57
N LEU A 213 -5.20 26.97 -36.43
CA LEU A 213 -5.93 27.83 -37.37
C LEU A 213 -7.26 28.34 -36.78
N VAL A 214 -7.85 27.61 -35.83
CA VAL A 214 -9.16 27.94 -35.26
C VAL A 214 -9.04 28.72 -33.95
N LEU A 215 -7.94 28.53 -33.21
CA LEU A 215 -7.73 29.17 -31.91
C LEU A 215 -7.06 30.53 -32.09
N LYS A 216 -7.68 31.57 -31.50
CA LYS A 216 -7.17 32.95 -31.56
C LYS A 216 -5.82 33.13 -30.85
N LYS A 217 -5.47 32.23 -29.93
CA LYS A 217 -4.19 32.22 -29.21
C LYS A 217 -3.87 30.79 -28.77
N MET A 218 -2.66 30.34 -29.09
CA MET A 218 -2.10 29.07 -28.62
C MET A 218 -0.99 29.42 -27.63
N ASN A 219 -1.11 28.97 -26.39
CA ASN A 219 0.02 29.02 -25.45
C ASN A 219 0.67 27.64 -25.53
N ILE A 220 1.91 27.60 -26.05
CA ILE A 220 2.77 26.41 -26.10
C ILE A 220 3.49 26.29 -24.76
#